data_AF-A0A101KVJ9-F1
#
_entry.id   AF-A0A101KVJ9-F1
#
_cell.length_a   1.000
_cell.length_b   1.000
_cell.length_c   1.000
_cell.angle_alpha   90.00
_cell.angle_beta   90.00
_cell.angle_gamma   90.00
#
_symmetry.space_group_name_H-M   'P 1'
#
loop_
_entity.id
_entity.type
_entity.pdbx_description
1 polymer ?
#
loop_
_entity_poly.entity_id
_entity_poly.type
_entity_poly.pdbx_seq_one_letter_code
_entity_poly.pdbx_strand_id
1 'polypeptide(L)' 'MASEDDRNPRHHTRNMQARLQETMDHLRADILKVDEPQLRAMFETAAEVLGGLKKAFSDYEKKNEAAWR' A
#
# COMPACT_ATOMS: atom_id res chain seq x y z
N MET A 1 12.64 -3.28 -25.05
CA MET A 1 13.56 -2.75 -24.01
C MET A 1 12.70 -2.06 -22.97
N ALA A 2 12.96 -2.27 -21.68
CA ALA A 2 12.23 -1.58 -20.61
C ALA A 2 12.39 -0.06 -20.77
N SER A 3 11.29 0.68 -20.65
CA SER A 3 11.24 2.13 -20.75
C SER A 3 11.97 2.80 -19.57
N GLU A 4 12.27 4.10 -19.65
CA GLU A 4 12.88 4.82 -18.52
C GLU A 4 11.99 4.80 -17.27
N ASP A 5 10.67 4.85 -17.45
CA ASP A 5 9.69 4.70 -16.37
C ASP A 5 9.70 3.29 -15.76
N ASP A 6 9.88 2.24 -16.57
CA ASP A 6 10.04 0.85 -16.08
C ASP A 6 11.30 0.66 -15.23
N ARG A 7 12.27 1.57 -15.32
CA ARG A 7 13.51 1.51 -14.51
C ARG A 7 13.46 2.44 -13.32
N ASN A 8 12.50 3.36 -13.25
CA ASN A 8 12.40 4.34 -12.19
C ASN A 8 11.85 3.68 -10.90
N PRO A 9 12.67 3.54 -9.83
CA PRO A 9 12.21 2.90 -8.60
C PRO A 9 11.03 3.63 -7.96
N ARG A 10 10.94 4.96 -8.14
CA ARG A 10 9.82 5.77 -7.62
C ARG A 10 8.50 5.49 -8.33
N HIS A 11 8.56 5.17 -9.63
CA HIS A 11 7.38 4.78 -10.38
C HIS A 11 6.80 3.50 -9.79
N HIS A 12 7.65 2.51 -9.56
CA HIS A 12 7.26 1.22 -8.97
C HIS A 12 6.74 1.36 -7.53
N THR A 13 7.39 2.17 -6.70
CA THR A 13 6.95 2.35 -5.31
C THR A 13 5.60 3.06 -5.22
N ARG A 14 5.32 4.02 -6.10
CA ARG A 14 4.01 4.69 -6.17
C ARG A 14 2.92 3.75 -6.66
N ASN A 15 3.18 2.97 -7.70
CA ASN A 15 2.24 1.97 -8.20
C ASN A 15 1.88 0.94 -7.12
N MET A 16 2.86 0.47 -6.37
CA MET A 16 2.62 -0.46 -5.26
C MET A 16 1.83 0.19 -4.13
N GLN A 17 2.15 1.42 -3.74
CA GLN A 17 1.38 2.15 -2.73
C GLN A 17 -0.09 2.36 -3.13
N ALA A 18 -0.37 2.61 -4.41
CA ALA A 18 -1.73 2.72 -4.92
C ALA A 18 -2.50 1.39 -4.78
N ARG A 19 -1.90 0.28 -5.22
CA ARG A 19 -2.51 -1.06 -5.10
C ARG A 19 -2.77 -1.46 -3.65
N LEU A 20 -1.83 -1.16 -2.75
CA LEU A 20 -1.99 -1.40 -1.31
C LEU A 20 -3.16 -0.58 -0.75
N GLN A 21 -3.27 0.69 -1.13
CA GLN A 21 -4.39 1.55 -0.74
C GLN A 21 -5.73 0.99 -1.25
N GLU A 22 -5.82 0.63 -2.53
CA GLU A 22 -7.02 0.02 -3.12
C GLU A 22 -7.45 -1.24 -2.37
N THR A 23 -6.48 -2.07 -1.98
CA THR A 23 -6.75 -3.32 -1.23
C THR A 23 -7.25 -3.02 0.19
N MET A 24 -6.62 -2.06 0.89
CA MET A 24 -7.07 -1.60 2.20
C MET A 24 -8.50 -1.06 2.15
N ASP A 25 -8.81 -0.25 1.14
CA ASP A 25 -10.13 0.35 0.96
C ASP A 25 -11.19 -0.73 0.69
N HIS A 26 -10.85 -1.75 -0.11
CA HIS A 26 -11.73 -2.89 -0.35
C HIS A 26 -12.02 -3.67 0.95
N LEU A 27 -10.98 -4.04 1.70
CA LEU A 27 -11.11 -4.77 2.96
C LEU A 27 -12.03 -4.01 3.93
N ARG A 28 -11.83 -2.69 4.08
CA ARG A 28 -12.66 -1.86 4.96
C ARG A 28 -14.08 -1.66 4.45
N ALA A 29 -14.28 -1.58 3.15
CA ALA A 29 -15.60 -1.49 2.57
C ALA A 29 -16.42 -2.77 2.82
N ASP A 30 -15.77 -3.93 2.82
CA ASP A 30 -16.44 -5.20 3.05
C ASP A 30 -16.77 -5.43 4.53
N ILE A 31 -16.00 -4.89 5.48
CA ILE A 31 -16.35 -4.90 6.92
C ILE A 31 -17.77 -4.36 7.17
N LEU A 32 -18.24 -3.40 6.34
CA LEU A 32 -19.58 -2.82 6.45
C LEU A 32 -20.69 -3.69 5.82
N LYS A 33 -20.34 -4.73 5.06
CA LYS A 33 -21.28 -5.58 4.31
C LYS A 33 -21.50 -6.95 4.95
N VAL A 34 -20.62 -7.39 5.85
CA VAL A 34 -20.67 -8.72 6.46
C VAL A 34 -20.93 -8.63 7.96
N ASP A 35 -21.80 -9.51 8.48
CA ASP A 35 -22.13 -9.55 9.91
C ASP A 35 -21.24 -10.51 10.73
N GLU A 36 -20.37 -11.29 10.07
CA GLU A 36 -19.51 -12.28 10.71
C GLU A 36 -18.33 -11.57 11.44
N PRO A 37 -18.29 -11.59 12.80
CA PRO A 37 -17.36 -10.75 13.55
C PRO A 37 -15.88 -11.08 13.32
N GLN A 38 -15.55 -12.34 13.10
CA GLN A 38 -14.16 -12.82 12.96
C GLN A 38 -13.54 -12.34 11.65
N LEU A 39 -14.27 -12.36 10.55
CA LEU A 39 -13.91 -11.86 9.23
C LEU A 39 -13.71 -10.35 9.29
N ARG A 40 -14.61 -9.62 9.96
CA ARG A 40 -14.45 -8.17 10.15
C ARG A 40 -13.15 -7.83 10.87
N ALA A 41 -12.84 -8.56 11.95
CA ALA A 41 -11.59 -8.40 12.68
C ALA A 41 -10.36 -8.77 11.82
N MET A 42 -10.44 -9.85 11.05
CA MET A 42 -9.38 -10.28 10.13
C MET A 42 -9.14 -9.22 9.04
N PHE A 43 -10.21 -8.65 8.45
CA PHE A 43 -10.11 -7.62 7.41
C PHE A 43 -9.50 -6.32 7.94
N GLU A 44 -9.87 -5.86 9.14
CA GLU A 44 -9.25 -4.67 9.72
C GLU A 44 -7.76 -4.92 10.01
N THR A 45 -7.42 -6.07 10.59
CA THR A 45 -6.03 -6.44 10.88
C THR A 45 -5.19 -6.49 9.58
N ALA A 46 -5.74 -7.07 8.51
CA ALA A 46 -5.09 -7.11 7.21
C ALA A 46 -4.88 -5.69 6.65
N ALA A 47 -5.89 -4.81 6.74
CA ALA A 47 -5.78 -3.42 6.30
C ALA A 47 -4.71 -2.65 7.08
N GLU A 48 -4.57 -2.89 8.39
CA GLU A 48 -3.50 -2.28 9.21
C GLU A 48 -2.10 -2.72 8.79
N VAL A 49 -1.89 -4.03 8.55
CA VAL A 49 -0.62 -4.57 8.07
C VAL A 49 -0.24 -3.97 6.71
N LEU A 50 -1.21 -3.89 5.78
CA LEU A 50 -1.01 -3.24 4.48
C LEU A 50 -0.68 -1.75 4.63
N GLY A 51 -1.27 -1.06 5.61
CA GLY A 51 -0.93 0.31 5.96
C GLY A 51 0.52 0.48 6.43
N GLY A 52 1.00 -0.44 7.26
CA GLY A 52 2.40 -0.51 7.67
C GLY A 52 3.35 -0.74 6.48
N LEU A 53 2.98 -1.65 5.57
CA LEU A 53 3.76 -1.89 4.35
C LEU A 53 3.78 -0.65 3.44
N LYS A 54 2.63 -0.03 3.19
CA LYS A 54 2.53 1.21 2.40
C LYS A 54 3.42 2.32 2.99
N LYS A 55 3.46 2.46 4.32
CA LYS A 55 4.34 3.42 4.99
C LYS A 55 5.82 3.15 4.69
N ALA A 56 6.26 1.89 4.72
CA ALA A 56 7.65 1.54 4.41
C ALA A 56 8.06 1.97 2.99
N PHE A 57 7.15 1.90 2.02
CA PHE A 57 7.39 2.40 0.65
C PHE A 57 7.53 3.93 0.62
N SER A 58 6.65 4.66 1.30
CA SER A 58 6.77 6.13 1.46
C SER A 58 8.10 6.51 2.14
N ASP A 59 8.52 5.77 3.16
CA ASP A 59 9.76 6.03 3.89
C ASP A 59 11.00 5.78 3.01
N TYR A 60 10.96 4.78 2.13
CA TYR A 60 11.98 4.58 1.09
C TYR A 60 12.06 5.78 0.13
N GLU A 61 10.94 6.30 -0.35
CA GLU A 61 10.94 7.49 -1.23
C GLU A 61 11.55 8.71 -0.54
N LYS A 62 11.16 8.99 0.71
CA LYS A 62 11.69 10.13 1.49
C LYS A 62 13.20 10.03 1.73
N LYS A 63 13.70 8.83 2.04
CA LYS A 63 15.14 8.61 2.23
C LYS A 63 15.94 8.82 0.94
N ASN A 64 15.38 8.39 -0.20
CA ASN A 64 16.03 8.61 -1.50
C ASN A 64 15.97 10.08 -1.95
N GLU A 65 14.92 10.83 -1.61
CA GLU A 65 14.89 12.28 -1.86
C GLU A 65 15.98 13.03 -1.09
N ALA A 66 16.26 12.64 0.16
CA ALA A 66 17.33 13.23 0.96
C ALA A 66 18.74 12.87 0.43
N ALA A 67 18.90 11.71 -0.20
CA ALA A 67 20.16 11.28 -0.80
C ALA A 67 20.48 11.97 -2.15
N TRP A 68 19.51 12.67 -2.75
CA TRP A 68 19.64 13.34 -4.05
C TRP A 68 19.63 14.88 -3.97
N ARG A 69 19.70 15.45 -2.77
CA ARG A 69 20.02 16.87 -2.52
C ARG A 69 21.50 17.05 -2.26
#